data_AF-A0A3D4G193-F1
#
_entry.id   AF-A0A3D4G193-F1
#
_cell.length_a   1.000
_cell.length_b   1.000
_cell.length_c   1.000
_cell.angle_alpha   90.00
_cell.angle_beta   90.00
_cell.angle_gamma   90.00
#
_symmetry.space_group_name_H-M   'P 1'
#
loop_
_entity.id
_entity.type
_entity.pdbx_description
1 polymer ?
#
loop_
_entity_poly.entity_id
_entity_poly.type
_entity_poly.pdbx_seq_one_letter_code
_entity_poly.pdbx_strand_id
1 'polypeptide(L)'
;MGTVLLVVAVIFFVLQPMLSGRRASLHREMDEPTEAESRQRFALLALRDVEYDHATGKLDEVDYRVLRGELAAEALTALERVNSEAAARLSGAPSGLEDEIARLRSGLRSGTTCAACGSGNDEGSSFCAYCGAPLRAAAGGPSSHGSPSGTA
;
A
#
# COMPACT_ATOMS: atom_id res chain seq x y z
N MET A 1 36.95 -19.64 -4.06
CA MET A 1 36.77 -18.28 -3.51
C MET A 1 35.59 -17.53 -4.13
N GLY A 2 35.46 -17.47 -5.46
CA GLY A 2 34.34 -16.74 -6.12
C GLY A 2 32.93 -17.26 -5.81
N THR A 3 32.76 -18.58 -5.67
CA THR A 3 31.46 -19.18 -5.30
C THR A 3 30.99 -18.76 -3.91
N VAL A 4 31.92 -18.70 -2.94
CA VAL A 4 31.62 -18.25 -1.58
C VAL A 4 31.19 -16.78 -1.57
N LEU A 5 31.86 -15.91 -2.35
CA LEU A 5 31.48 -14.51 -2.47
C LEU A 5 30.09 -14.32 -3.09
N LEU A 6 29.76 -15.11 -4.13
CA LEU A 6 28.43 -15.06 -4.75
C LEU A 6 27.33 -15.49 -3.77
N VAL A 7 27.55 -16.57 -3.02
CA VAL A 7 26.59 -17.05 -2.01
C VAL A 7 26.38 -15.99 -0.92
N VAL A 8 27.45 -15.38 -0.41
CA VAL A 8 27.35 -14.30 0.59
C VAL A 8 26.62 -13.08 0.04
N ALA A 9 26.88 -12.69 -1.22
CA ALA A 9 26.20 -11.57 -1.86
C ALA A 9 24.69 -11.82 -2.04
N VAL A 10 24.29 -13.03 -2.44
CA VAL A 10 22.87 -13.42 -2.57
C VAL A 10 22.17 -13.41 -1.21
N ILE A 11 22.80 -13.99 -0.19
CA ILE A 11 22.29 -13.98 1.18
C ILE A 11 22.09 -12.53 1.65
N PHE A 12 23.11 -11.68 1.48
CA PHE A 12 23.03 -10.28 1.88
C PHE A 12 21.92 -9.54 1.12
N PHE A 13 21.80 -9.75 -0.19
CA PHE A 13 20.74 -9.16 -1.02
C PHE A 13 19.32 -9.55 -0.55
N VAL A 14 19.11 -10.80 -0.15
CA VAL A 14 17.82 -11.29 0.38
C VAL A 14 17.54 -10.76 1.79
N LEU A 15 18.57 -10.64 2.63
CA LEU A 15 18.45 -10.12 4.00
C LEU A 15 18.32 -8.59 4.05
N GLN A 16 18.86 -7.87 3.07
CA GLN A 16 18.86 -6.42 2.99
C GLN A 16 17.47 -5.76 3.08
N PRO A 17 16.40 -6.23 2.41
CA PRO A 17 15.05 -5.67 2.60
C PRO A 17 14.49 -5.93 4.01
N MET A 18 14.89 -7.03 4.65
CA MET A 18 14.45 -7.40 6.00
C MET A 18 15.13 -6.54 7.08
N LEU A 19 16.42 -6.22 6.91
CA LEU A 19 17.18 -5.36 7.83
C LEU A 19 16.90 -3.87 7.58
N SER A 20 16.67 -3.45 6.34
CA SER A 20 16.47 -2.03 5.99
C SER A 20 15.05 -1.53 6.20
N GLY A 21 14.20 -2.27 6.92
CA GLY A 21 12.88 -1.79 7.32
C GLY A 21 11.92 -1.46 6.17
N ARG A 22 12.21 -1.88 4.93
CA ARG A 22 11.35 -1.69 3.74
C ARG A 22 10.11 -2.58 3.74
N ARG A 23 9.64 -2.96 4.94
CA ARG A 23 8.33 -3.58 5.08
C ARG A 23 7.31 -2.49 4.82
N ALA A 24 6.63 -2.58 3.67
CA ALA A 24 5.26 -2.09 3.60
C ALA A 24 4.55 -2.61 4.85
N SER A 25 3.83 -1.74 5.55
CA SER A 25 3.10 -2.09 6.76
C SER A 25 2.12 -3.23 6.47
N LEU A 26 2.59 -4.47 6.62
CA LEU A 26 1.78 -5.67 6.74
C LEU A 26 1.13 -5.75 8.13
N HIS A 27 1.02 -4.63 8.84
CA HIS A 27 0.01 -4.44 9.88
C HIS A 27 -1.34 -4.19 9.20
N ARG A 28 -1.83 -5.21 8.50
CA ARG A 28 -3.23 -5.56 8.69
C ARG A 28 -3.22 -6.43 9.93
N GLU A 29 -3.15 -5.78 11.09
CA GLU A 29 -3.46 -6.46 12.33
C GLU A 29 -4.79 -7.18 12.13
N MET A 30 -4.84 -8.39 12.63
CA MET A 30 -6.06 -9.09 12.97
C MET A 30 -6.77 -8.26 14.06
N ASP A 31 -7.18 -7.04 13.73
CA ASP A 31 -7.88 -6.14 14.63
C ASP A 31 -9.23 -6.82 14.88
N GLU A 32 -9.57 -7.01 16.15
CA GLU A 32 -10.86 -7.57 16.53
C GLU A 32 -11.94 -6.66 15.92
N PRO A 33 -12.90 -7.21 15.16
CA PRO A 33 -13.82 -6.38 14.40
C PRO A 33 -14.52 -5.41 15.33
N THR A 34 -14.57 -4.13 14.95
CA THR A 34 -15.23 -3.13 15.79
C THR A 34 -16.69 -3.52 15.98
N GLU A 35 -17.32 -3.02 17.05
CA GLU A 35 -18.75 -3.26 17.25
C GLU A 35 -19.56 -2.81 16.01
N ALA A 36 -19.18 -1.71 15.36
CA ALA A 36 -19.79 -1.26 14.12
C ALA A 36 -19.57 -2.24 12.95
N GLU A 37 -18.36 -2.77 12.78
CA GLU A 37 -18.06 -3.77 11.74
C GLU A 37 -18.83 -5.08 11.97
N SER A 38 -19.02 -5.49 13.23
CA SER A 38 -19.81 -6.67 13.57
C SER A 38 -21.29 -6.50 13.19
N ARG A 39 -21.87 -5.32 13.49
CA ARG A 39 -23.24 -4.96 13.12
C ARG A 39 -23.40 -4.89 11.60
N GLN A 40 -22.42 -4.32 10.89
CA GLN A 40 -22.38 -4.31 9.43
C GLN A 40 -22.42 -5.75 8.87
N ARG A 41 -21.59 -6.65 9.37
CA ARG A 41 -21.56 -8.05 8.91
C ARG A 41 -22.90 -8.75 9.15
N PHE A 42 -23.51 -8.53 10.31
CA PHE A 42 -24.83 -9.09 10.63
C PHE A 42 -25.92 -8.57 9.68
N ALA A 43 -25.99 -7.26 9.46
CA ALA A 43 -26.99 -6.66 8.56
C ALA A 43 -26.85 -7.17 7.11
N LEU A 44 -25.61 -7.31 6.62
CA LEU A 44 -25.35 -7.87 5.29
C LEU A 44 -25.69 -9.36 5.18
N LEU A 45 -25.46 -10.14 6.25
CA LEU A 45 -25.88 -11.54 6.30
C LEU A 45 -27.40 -11.66 6.29
N ALA A 46 -28.11 -10.84 7.06
CA ALA A 46 -29.57 -10.83 7.07
C ALA A 46 -30.16 -10.51 5.70
N LEU A 47 -29.58 -9.54 4.97
CA LEU A 47 -29.98 -9.25 3.58
C LEU A 47 -29.79 -10.46 2.67
N ARG A 48 -28.62 -11.11 2.74
CA ARG A 48 -28.32 -12.30 1.94
C ARG A 48 -29.27 -13.45 2.26
N ASP A 49 -29.62 -13.65 3.53
CA ASP A 49 -30.54 -14.70 3.94
C ASP A 49 -31.96 -14.44 3.41
N VAL A 50 -32.44 -13.20 3.47
CA VAL A 50 -33.75 -12.83 2.88
C VAL A 50 -33.76 -13.00 1.35
N GLU A 51 -32.68 -12.63 0.66
CA GLU A 51 -32.54 -12.88 -0.78
C GLU A 51 -32.55 -14.37 -1.11
N TYR A 52 -31.91 -15.19 -0.28
CA TYR A 52 -31.91 -16.64 -0.43
C TYR A 52 -33.29 -17.26 -0.17
N ASP A 53 -34.01 -16.78 0.84
CA ASP A 53 -35.35 -17.25 1.15
C ASP A 53 -36.35 -16.91 0.03
N HIS A 54 -36.23 -15.73 -0.59
CA HIS A 54 -36.99 -15.41 -1.81
C HIS A 54 -36.59 -16.30 -2.99
N ALA A 55 -35.28 -16.48 -3.23
CA ALA A 55 -34.79 -17.31 -4.34
C ALA A 55 -35.21 -18.79 -4.21
N THR A 56 -35.39 -19.28 -2.98
CA THR A 56 -35.87 -20.64 -2.70
C THR A 56 -37.41 -20.74 -2.63
N GLY A 57 -38.12 -19.62 -2.82
CA GLY A 57 -39.59 -19.56 -2.83
C GLY A 57 -40.23 -19.64 -1.45
N LYS A 58 -39.47 -19.39 -0.37
CA LYS A 58 -40.04 -19.30 0.99
C LYS A 58 -40.77 -17.98 1.25
N LEU A 59 -40.40 -16.94 0.51
CA LEU A 59 -41.01 -15.62 0.56
C LEU A 59 -41.59 -15.28 -0.82
N ASP A 60 -42.75 -14.63 -0.85
CA ASP A 60 -43.26 -14.01 -2.07
C ASP A 60 -42.63 -12.64 -2.32
N GLU A 61 -42.87 -12.09 -3.51
CA GLU A 61 -42.26 -10.84 -3.97
C GLU A 61 -42.63 -9.63 -3.11
N VAL A 62 -43.86 -9.57 -2.59
CA VAL A 62 -44.32 -8.41 -1.80
C VAL A 62 -43.61 -8.41 -0.45
N ASP A 63 -43.63 -9.55 0.25
CA ASP A 63 -42.97 -9.71 1.54
C ASP A 63 -41.45 -9.53 1.42
N TYR A 64 -40.84 -10.11 0.38
CA TYR A 64 -39.42 -9.92 0.08
C TYR A 64 -39.07 -8.43 -0.07
N ARG A 65 -39.84 -7.66 -0.83
CA ARG A 65 -39.54 -6.23 -1.06
C ARG A 65 -39.59 -5.40 0.22
N VAL A 66 -40.54 -5.68 1.10
CA VAL A 66 -40.67 -5.00 2.39
C VAL A 66 -39.46 -5.33 3.27
N LEU A 67 -39.18 -6.61 3.51
CA LEU A 67 -38.06 -7.04 4.35
C LEU A 67 -36.70 -6.55 3.81
N ARG A 68 -36.50 -6.68 2.50
CA ARG A 68 -35.27 -6.21 1.83
C ARG A 68 -35.10 -4.69 1.99
N GLY A 69 -36.18 -3.92 1.93
CA GLY A 69 -36.15 -2.47 2.13
C GLY A 69 -35.71 -2.08 3.54
N GLU A 70 -36.29 -2.70 4.56
CA GLU A 70 -35.96 -2.46 5.97
C GLU A 70 -34.50 -2.84 6.28
N LEU A 71 -34.09 -4.05 5.89
CA LEU A 71 -32.73 -4.54 6.10
C LEU A 71 -31.69 -3.73 5.31
N ALA A 72 -32.02 -3.24 4.12
CA ALA A 72 -31.13 -2.40 3.34
C ALA A 72 -30.88 -1.04 4.01
N ALA A 73 -31.92 -0.45 4.61
CA ALA A 73 -31.79 0.79 5.38
C ALA A 73 -30.91 0.59 6.63
N GLU A 74 -31.07 -0.54 7.33
CA GLU A 74 -30.23 -0.91 8.46
C GLU A 74 -28.76 -1.12 8.04
N ALA A 75 -28.53 -1.87 6.97
CA ALA A 75 -27.19 -2.12 6.43
C ALA A 75 -26.49 -0.82 6.01
N LEU A 76 -27.21 0.11 5.38
CA LEU A 76 -26.67 1.42 5.00
C LEU A 76 -26.23 2.21 6.24
N THR A 77 -27.07 2.23 7.28
CA THR A 77 -26.75 2.91 8.55
C THR A 77 -25.51 2.30 9.22
N ALA A 78 -25.36 0.97 9.19
CA ALA A 78 -24.19 0.29 9.73
C ALA A 78 -22.91 0.61 8.93
N LEU A 79 -23.00 0.65 7.59
CA LEU A 79 -21.89 1.02 6.70
C LEU A 79 -21.42 2.46 6.95
N GLU A 80 -22.34 3.41 7.10
CA GLU A 80 -22.02 4.80 7.40
C GLU A 80 -21.26 4.96 8.72
N ARG A 81 -21.66 4.20 9.76
CA ARG A 81 -20.94 4.19 11.04
C ARG A 81 -19.50 3.70 10.88
N VAL A 82 -19.30 2.56 10.22
CA VAL A 82 -17.95 2.02 9.98
C VAL A 82 -17.10 3.02 9.19
N ASN A 83 -17.67 3.64 8.16
CA ASN A 83 -16.98 4.66 7.39
C ASN A 83 -16.63 5.90 8.24
N SER A 84 -17.52 6.32 9.12
CA SER A 84 -17.26 7.45 10.03
C SER A 84 -16.16 7.14 11.06
N GLU A 85 -16.13 5.93 11.60
CA GLU A 85 -15.08 5.47 12.50
C GLU A 85 -13.73 5.39 11.79
N ALA A 86 -13.71 4.85 10.56
CA ALA A 86 -12.53 4.83 9.72
C ALA A 86 -12.04 6.26 9.40
N ALA A 87 -12.95 7.17 9.07
CA ALA A 87 -12.63 8.57 8.81
C ALA A 87 -12.10 9.29 10.07
N ALA A 88 -12.65 8.99 11.26
CA ALA A 88 -12.17 9.53 12.52
C ALA A 88 -10.75 9.03 12.86
N ARG A 89 -10.47 7.74 12.65
CA ARG A 89 -9.12 7.17 12.79
C ARG A 89 -8.13 7.86 11.85
N LEU A 90 -8.53 8.12 10.60
CA LEU A 90 -7.71 8.83 9.61
C LEU A 90 -7.48 10.30 9.98
N SER A 91 -8.52 10.97 10.49
CA SER A 91 -8.46 12.38 10.88
C SER A 91 -7.61 12.60 12.14
N GLY A 92 -7.50 11.58 12.99
CA GLY A 92 -6.58 11.56 14.13
C GLY A 92 -5.13 11.23 13.77
N ALA A 93 -4.82 10.98 12.50
CA ALA A 93 -3.44 10.78 12.04
C ALA A 93 -2.61 12.05 12.31
N PRO A 94 -1.31 11.92 12.64
CA PRO A 94 -0.47 13.05 12.97
C PRO A 94 -0.48 14.10 11.84
N SER A 95 -0.76 15.35 12.21
CA SER A 95 -0.60 16.48 11.31
C SER A 95 0.87 16.56 10.85
N GLY A 96 1.08 16.73 9.55
CA GLY A 96 2.43 16.76 8.94
C GLY A 96 2.76 15.59 8.01
N LEU A 97 1.84 14.62 7.83
CA LEU A 97 1.97 13.58 6.79
C LEU A 97 2.14 14.18 5.40
N GLU A 98 1.35 15.20 5.04
CA GLU A 98 1.50 15.87 3.74
C GLU A 98 2.86 16.56 3.60
N ASP A 99 3.37 17.17 4.67
CA ASP A 99 4.69 17.79 4.67
C ASP A 99 5.80 16.74 4.55
N GLU A 100 5.67 15.60 5.22
CA GLU A 100 6.60 14.48 5.11
C GLU A 100 6.60 13.87 3.71
N ILE A 101 5.42 13.62 3.15
CA ILE A 101 5.26 13.13 1.78
C ILE A 101 5.83 14.15 0.80
N ALA A 102 5.62 15.45 1.00
CA ALA A 102 6.19 16.51 0.17
C ALA A 102 7.73 16.50 0.21
N ARG A 103 8.33 16.34 1.40
CA ARG A 103 9.79 16.20 1.57
C ARG A 103 10.35 14.95 0.89
N LEU A 104 9.68 13.81 1.03
CA LEU A 104 10.11 12.57 0.37
C LEU A 104 10.00 12.68 -1.15
N ARG A 105 8.90 13.26 -1.65
CA ARG A 105 8.70 13.49 -3.09
C ARG A 105 9.71 14.48 -3.65
N SER A 106 10.08 15.54 -2.92
CA SER A 106 11.11 16.48 -3.38
C SER A 106 12.47 15.80 -3.46
N GLY A 107 12.87 15.04 -2.43
CA GLY A 107 14.14 14.30 -2.43
C GLY A 107 14.24 13.25 -3.55
N LEU A 108 13.13 12.56 -3.86
CA LEU A 108 13.06 11.64 -5.00
C LEU A 108 13.22 12.35 -6.34
N ARG A 109 12.70 13.58 -6.48
CA ARG A 109 12.81 14.38 -7.72
C ARG A 109 14.19 15.02 -7.88
N SER A 110 14.77 15.56 -6.81
CA SER A 110 16.11 16.16 -6.82
C SER A 110 17.23 15.11 -6.88
N GLY A 111 16.90 13.84 -6.70
CA GLY A 111 17.87 12.75 -6.65
C GLY A 111 18.59 12.64 -5.31
N THR A 112 18.25 13.44 -4.30
CA THR A 112 18.83 13.30 -2.96
C THR A 112 18.28 12.10 -2.20
N THR A 113 17.15 11.52 -2.64
CA THR A 113 16.61 10.27 -2.09
C THR A 113 16.57 9.18 -3.16
N CYS A 114 17.12 8.01 -2.87
CA CYS A 114 17.10 6.89 -3.80
C CYS A 114 15.74 6.19 -3.84
N ALA A 115 15.15 6.03 -5.03
CA ALA A 115 13.89 5.30 -5.21
C ALA A 115 14.01 3.77 -5.03
N ALA A 116 15.20 3.20 -5.20
CA ALA A 116 15.42 1.75 -5.09
C ALA A 116 15.65 1.31 -3.63
N CYS A 117 16.43 2.09 -2.87
CA CYS A 117 16.84 1.71 -1.52
C CYS A 117 16.52 2.72 -0.42
N GLY A 118 16.07 3.93 -0.76
CA GLY A 118 15.68 4.96 0.21
C GLY A 118 16.84 5.73 0.85
N SER A 119 18.10 5.49 0.48
CA SER A 119 19.23 6.20 1.07
C SER A 119 19.29 7.67 0.62
N GLY A 120 19.81 8.53 1.49
CA GLY A 120 20.19 9.90 1.15
C GLY A 120 21.44 9.95 0.26
N ASN A 121 21.51 10.91 -0.65
CA ASN A 121 22.65 11.15 -1.55
C ASN A 121 22.88 12.66 -1.68
N ASP A 122 24.11 13.05 -1.99
CA ASP A 122 24.46 14.45 -2.20
C ASP A 122 23.78 15.01 -3.47
N GLU A 123 23.49 16.31 -3.46
CA GLU A 123 22.90 17.00 -4.61
C GLU A 123 23.77 16.83 -5.87
N GLY A 124 23.14 16.53 -7.00
CA GLY A 124 23.83 16.30 -8.28
C GLY A 124 24.40 14.90 -8.47
N SER A 125 24.25 13.98 -7.51
CA SER A 125 24.65 12.59 -7.66
C SER A 125 23.92 11.91 -8.82
N SER A 126 24.67 11.30 -9.75
CA SER A 126 24.09 10.54 -10.87
C SER A 126 23.63 9.13 -10.47
N PHE A 127 24.33 8.52 -9.51
CA PHE A 127 24.07 7.17 -8.99
C PHE A 127 24.04 7.19 -7.47
N CYS A 128 23.30 6.25 -6.90
CA CYS A 128 23.23 6.08 -5.46
C CYS A 128 24.55 5.56 -4.89
N ALA A 129 25.12 6.26 -3.90
CA ALA A 129 26.36 5.86 -3.23
C ALA A 129 26.25 4.55 -2.45
N TYR A 130 25.03 4.12 -2.09
CA TYR A 130 24.78 2.90 -1.32
C TYR A 130 24.46 1.68 -2.20
N CYS A 131 23.54 1.82 -3.17
CA CYS A 131 23.07 0.68 -3.96
C CYS A 131 23.41 0.76 -5.46
N GLY A 132 24.04 1.83 -5.93
CA GLY A 132 24.43 2.01 -7.34
C GLY A 132 23.29 2.29 -8.33
N ALA A 133 22.02 2.29 -7.89
CA ALA A 133 20.89 2.61 -8.75
C ALA A 133 20.96 4.05 -9.28
N PRO A 134 20.55 4.31 -10.54
CA PRO A 134 20.55 5.67 -11.09
C PRO A 134 19.55 6.57 -10.36
N LEU A 135 19.95 7.80 -10.05
CA LEU A 135 19.10 8.81 -9.42
C LEU A 135 18.47 9.67 -10.52
N ARG A 136 17.14 9.85 -10.47
CA ARG A 136 16.33 10.31 -11.62
C ARG A 136 16.43 11.81 -11.93
N ALA A 137 17.55 12.45 -11.58
CA ALA A 137 17.91 13.81 -11.98
C ALA A 137 18.81 13.87 -13.23
N ALA A 138 19.22 12.73 -13.80
CA ALA A 138 19.95 12.67 -15.08
C ALA A 138 19.02 12.47 -16.30
N ALA A 139 17.76 12.89 -16.24
CA ALA A 139 16.88 12.94 -17.41
C ALA A 139 17.12 14.27 -18.16
N GLY A 140 18.28 14.38 -18.81
CA GLY A 140 18.65 15.61 -19.54
C GLY A 140 20.04 15.62 -20.18
N GLY A 141 20.51 14.50 -20.73
CA GLY A 141 21.72 14.49 -21.58
C GLY A 141 21.96 13.12 -22.21
N PRO A 142 22.20 13.03 -23.53
CA PRO A 142 22.39 11.74 -24.20
C PRO A 142 23.69 11.07 -23.72
N SER A 143 23.56 9.84 -23.26
CA SER A 143 24.67 8.97 -22.87
C SER A 143 25.52 8.63 -24.10
N SER A 144 26.65 9.32 -24.29
CA SER A 144 27.72 8.85 -25.18
C SER A 144 28.56 7.82 -24.43
N HIS A 145 28.22 6.55 -24.58
CA HIS A 145 29.15 5.47 -24.26
C HIS A 145 30.25 5.42 -25.33
N GLY A 146 31.40 6.02 -25.03
CA GLY A 146 32.64 5.80 -25.76
C GLY A 146 33.18 4.39 -25.47
N SER A 147 33.15 3.51 -26.46
CA SER A 147 33.95 2.27 -26.46
C SER A 147 35.43 2.59 -26.66
N PRO A 148 36.36 1.94 -25.95
CA PRO A 148 37.78 2.06 -26.25
C PRO A 148 38.10 1.30 -27.54
N SER A 149 38.56 2.02 -28.56
CA SER A 149 39.12 1.44 -29.78
C SER A 149 40.49 0.83 -29.44
N GLY A 150 40.63 -0.49 -29.56
CA GLY A 150 41.91 -1.17 -29.50
C GLY A 150 42.75 -0.87 -30.73
N THR A 151 43.98 -0.42 -30.52
CA THR A 151 45.03 -0.37 -31.54
C THR A 151 45.71 -1.73 -31.63
N ALA A 152 45.75 -2.28 -32.85
CA ALA A 152 46.66 -3.35 -33.26
C ALA A 152 48.03 -2.80 -33.61
#